data_AF-A0A1H3N0L0-F1
#
_entry.id   AF-A0A1H3N0L0-F1
#
_cell.length_a   1.000
_cell.length_b   1.000
_cell.length_c   1.000
_cell.angle_alpha   90.00
_cell.angle_beta   90.00
_cell.angle_gamma   90.00
#
_symmetry.space_group_name_H-M   'P 1'
#
loop_
_entity.id
_entity.type
_entity.pdbx_description
1 polymer ?
#
loop_
_entity_poly.entity_id
_entity_poly.type
_entity_poly.pdbx_seq_one_letter_code
_entity_poly.pdbx_strand_id
1 'polypeptide(L)'
;MGFFEFVLMIGGILLLLGFTVVVLLVYFGRKFYLSWTKPYKRANESIEKLSNKSTPFLQEFTQHPLFYRWIRTEGKKEQKAFNTLFCAADQRTREQVFSMLPKDKQKKVHVMAKTTKKVTNEDIDVTTVKVKDFLRQEAQQSSKPTDLSFYKLYFYDRYPDALNTIQAYKRSVNPSLQRMVDEITISVLNALPYYQEQRMFEQQHKLETFLMKDLIAMLSLVTQLPPSQRPEKEEELQVYLQNFQKEMEVVERDIRDSIDHDLNVKMRAAKEKFKNK
;
A
#
# COMPACT_ATOMS: atom_id res chain seq x y z
N MET A 1 45.87 -62.18 4.40
CA MET A 1 45.63 -61.15 3.37
C MET A 1 46.92 -60.92 2.63
N GLY A 2 46.89 -61.03 1.31
CA GLY A 2 48.05 -60.71 0.47
C GLY A 2 48.36 -59.22 0.50
N PHE A 3 49.63 -58.85 0.36
CA PHE A 3 50.06 -57.45 0.29
C PHE A 3 49.25 -56.63 -0.73
N PHE A 4 48.91 -57.24 -1.87
CA PHE A 4 48.06 -56.63 -2.89
C PHE A 4 46.63 -56.37 -2.43
N GLU A 5 46.01 -57.28 -1.66
CA GLU A 5 44.67 -57.08 -1.10
C GLU A 5 44.65 -55.95 -0.06
N PHE A 6 45.71 -55.85 0.75
CA PHE A 6 45.84 -54.78 1.74
C PHE A 6 46.00 -53.40 1.08
N VAL A 7 46.83 -53.31 0.03
CA VAL A 7 47.00 -52.07 -0.75
C VAL A 7 45.69 -51.68 -1.47
N LEU A 8 44.97 -52.65 -2.05
CA LEU A 8 43.68 -52.41 -2.69
C LEU A 8 42.60 -51.96 -1.70
N MET A 9 42.56 -52.56 -0.50
CA MET A 9 41.61 -52.17 0.55
C MET A 9 41.86 -50.73 1.01
N ILE A 10 43.11 -50.36 1.29
CA ILE A 10 43.47 -48.99 1.67
C ILE A 10 43.16 -48.00 0.54
N GLY A 11 43.49 -48.36 -0.70
CA GLY A 11 43.18 -47.55 -1.88
C GLY A 11 41.66 -47.33 -2.05
N GLY A 12 40.86 -48.38 -1.85
CA GLY A 12 39.39 -48.30 -1.90
C GLY A 12 38.79 -47.43 -0.80
N ILE A 13 39.30 -47.53 0.43
CA ILE A 13 38.86 -46.68 1.56
C ILE A 13 39.21 -45.21 1.29
N LEU A 14 40.41 -44.93 0.79
CA LEU A 14 40.83 -43.56 0.43
C LEU A 14 39.98 -42.98 -0.69
N LEU A 15 39.63 -43.77 -1.71
CA LEU A 15 38.74 -43.36 -2.79
C LEU A 15 37.31 -43.05 -2.30
N LEU A 16 36.77 -43.89 -1.40
CA LEU A 16 35.45 -43.66 -0.79
C LEU A 16 35.44 -42.41 0.10
N LEU A 17 36.49 -42.17 0.88
CA LEU A 17 36.66 -40.95 1.65
C LEU A 17 36.79 -39.71 0.76
N GLY A 18 37.58 -39.79 -0.32
CA GLY A 18 37.69 -38.72 -1.30
C GLY A 18 36.35 -38.41 -1.98
N PHE A 19 35.63 -39.45 -2.41
CA PHE A 19 34.32 -39.30 -3.05
C PHE A 19 33.28 -38.70 -2.10
N THR A 20 33.22 -39.14 -0.85
CA THR A 20 32.29 -38.57 0.15
C THR A 20 32.59 -37.11 0.45
N VAL A 21 33.86 -36.71 0.56
CA VAL A 21 34.26 -35.31 0.73
C VAL A 21 33.85 -34.46 -0.47
N VAL A 22 34.05 -34.93 -1.71
CA VAL A 22 33.63 -34.22 -2.93
C VAL A 22 32.10 -34.10 -3.00
N VAL A 23 31.36 -35.16 -2.71
CA VAL A 23 29.89 -35.14 -2.68
C VAL A 23 29.38 -34.17 -1.61
N LEU A 24 29.98 -34.17 -0.41
CA LEU A 24 29.66 -33.21 0.65
C LEU A 24 29.98 -31.77 0.21
N LEU A 25 31.13 -31.50 -0.40
CA LEU A 25 31.50 -30.18 -0.90
C LEU A 25 30.57 -29.68 -2.01
N VAL A 26 30.17 -30.54 -2.95
CA VAL A 26 29.21 -30.15 -4.01
C VAL A 26 27.82 -29.94 -3.42
N TYR A 27 27.38 -30.79 -2.50
CA TYR A 27 26.06 -30.68 -1.88
C TYR A 27 25.96 -29.44 -0.97
N PHE A 28 26.92 -29.25 -0.06
CA PHE A 28 26.99 -28.07 0.79
C PHE A 28 27.30 -26.83 -0.04
N GLY A 29 28.23 -26.88 -0.99
CA GLY A 29 28.57 -25.77 -1.89
C GLY A 29 27.37 -25.29 -2.70
N ARG A 30 26.59 -26.20 -3.28
CA ARG A 30 25.33 -25.88 -3.98
C ARG A 30 24.28 -25.28 -3.04
N LYS A 31 24.16 -25.80 -1.82
CA LYS A 31 23.23 -25.29 -0.80
C LYS A 31 23.63 -23.89 -0.31
N PHE A 32 24.92 -23.63 -0.11
CA PHE A 32 25.46 -22.32 0.26
C PHE A 32 25.36 -21.33 -0.90
N TYR A 33 25.68 -21.75 -2.12
CA TYR A 33 25.55 -20.93 -3.33
C TYR A 33 24.10 -20.51 -3.56
N LEU A 34 23.13 -21.43 -3.47
CA LEU A 34 21.71 -21.10 -3.57
C LEU A 34 21.24 -20.19 -2.42
N SER A 35 21.75 -20.39 -1.20
CA SER A 35 21.48 -19.51 -0.06
C SER A 35 22.09 -18.10 -0.21
N TRP A 36 23.13 -17.94 -1.03
CA TRP A 36 23.79 -16.67 -1.29
C TRP A 36 23.24 -15.95 -2.51
N THR A 37 22.89 -16.69 -3.56
CA THR A 37 22.35 -16.12 -4.81
C THR A 37 20.86 -15.83 -4.72
N LYS A 38 20.10 -16.55 -3.88
CA LYS A 38 18.67 -16.29 -3.64
C LYS A 38 18.33 -16.28 -2.14
N PRO A 39 18.92 -15.36 -1.35
CA PRO A 39 18.76 -15.35 0.11
C PRO A 39 17.32 -15.15 0.56
N TYR A 40 16.46 -14.59 -0.29
CA TYR A 40 15.05 -14.27 0.01
C TYR A 40 14.05 -15.32 -0.49
N LYS A 41 14.51 -16.36 -1.21
CA LYS A 41 13.63 -17.30 -1.93
C LYS A 41 12.59 -17.96 -1.00
N ARG A 42 12.99 -18.36 0.21
CA ARG A 42 12.10 -19.05 1.16
C ARG A 42 11.06 -18.12 1.77
N ALA A 43 11.42 -16.87 2.06
CA ALA A 43 10.47 -15.88 2.56
C ALA A 43 9.44 -15.52 1.47
N ASN A 44 9.90 -15.34 0.23
CA ASN A 44 9.03 -15.13 -0.93
C ASN A 44 8.10 -16.32 -1.18
N GLU A 45 8.64 -17.53 -1.27
CA GLU A 45 7.85 -18.75 -1.42
C GLU A 45 6.87 -18.94 -0.26
N SER A 46 7.19 -18.44 0.95
CA SER A 46 6.25 -18.45 2.07
C SER A 46 5.13 -17.44 1.89
N ILE A 47 5.40 -16.21 1.46
CA ILE A 47 4.40 -15.17 1.21
C ILE A 47 3.48 -15.55 0.04
N GLU A 48 4.03 -16.09 -1.05
CA GLU A 48 3.26 -16.60 -2.19
C GLU A 48 2.33 -17.76 -1.82
N LYS A 49 2.71 -18.56 -0.82
CA LYS A 49 1.89 -19.66 -0.29
C LYS A 49 0.88 -19.22 0.79
N LEU A 50 1.02 -18.01 1.32
CA LEU A 50 0.06 -17.46 2.29
C LEU A 50 -1.13 -16.90 1.54
N SER A 51 -2.28 -17.56 1.66
CA SER A 51 -3.56 -17.07 1.16
C SER A 51 -4.15 -15.95 2.03
N ASN A 52 -3.31 -15.04 2.56
CA ASN A 52 -3.80 -13.95 3.41
C ASN A 52 -4.34 -12.81 2.52
N LYS A 53 -5.59 -12.39 2.78
CA LYS A 53 -6.30 -11.29 2.11
C LYS A 53 -5.54 -9.96 2.17
N SER A 54 -4.67 -9.77 3.16
CA SER A 54 -3.87 -8.54 3.37
C SER A 54 -2.57 -8.50 2.54
N THR A 55 -2.14 -9.62 1.96
CA THR A 55 -0.89 -9.70 1.18
C THR A 55 -0.90 -8.79 -0.06
N PRO A 56 -1.99 -8.74 -0.87
CA PRO A 56 -2.08 -7.84 -2.02
C PRO A 56 -1.95 -6.36 -1.66
N PHE A 57 -2.54 -5.93 -0.53
CA PHE A 57 -2.41 -4.56 -0.04
C PHE A 57 -0.94 -4.19 0.26
N LEU A 58 -0.21 -5.06 0.97
CA LEU A 58 1.21 -4.82 1.26
C LEU A 58 2.06 -4.79 -0.01
N GLN A 59 1.75 -5.65 -0.98
CA GLN A 59 2.42 -5.65 -2.28
C GLN A 59 2.17 -4.34 -3.03
N GLU A 60 0.92 -3.86 -3.12
CA GLU A 60 0.61 -2.59 -3.78
C GLU A 60 1.27 -1.41 -3.05
N PHE A 61 1.31 -1.42 -1.71
CA PHE A 61 2.01 -0.41 -0.93
C PHE A 61 3.52 -0.37 -1.25
N THR A 62 4.18 -1.54 -1.37
CA THR A 62 5.63 -1.58 -1.67
C THR A 62 5.99 -0.98 -3.03
N GLN A 63 5.06 -0.97 -3.98
CA GLN A 63 5.25 -0.36 -5.30
C GLN A 63 5.05 1.16 -5.28
N HIS A 64 4.43 1.70 -4.23
CA HIS A 64 4.09 3.12 -4.14
C HIS A 64 5.28 3.95 -3.62
N PRO A 65 5.46 5.21 -4.09
CA PRO A 65 6.54 6.09 -3.62
C PRO A 65 6.58 6.29 -2.10
N LEU A 66 5.42 6.21 -1.44
CA LEU A 66 5.33 6.32 0.03
C LEU A 66 6.05 5.20 0.76
N PHE A 67 6.30 4.05 0.13
CA PHE A 67 7.11 2.99 0.74
C PHE A 67 8.52 3.49 1.07
N TYR A 68 9.17 4.23 0.18
CA TYR A 68 10.50 4.78 0.43
C TYR A 68 10.49 5.81 1.57
N ARG A 69 9.40 6.61 1.68
CA ARG A 69 9.21 7.53 2.79
C ARG A 69 9.03 6.77 4.11
N TRP A 70 8.16 5.77 4.13
CA TRP A 70 7.91 4.90 5.27
C TRP A 70 9.19 4.24 5.79
N ILE A 71 10.06 3.75 4.90
CA ILE A 71 11.35 3.15 5.29
C ILE A 71 12.24 4.16 6.03
N ARG A 72 12.24 5.43 5.59
CA ARG A 72 13.08 6.49 6.17
C ARG A 72 12.55 6.96 7.52
N THR A 73 11.24 7.09 7.68
CA THR A 73 10.59 7.62 8.88
C THR A 73 10.33 6.53 9.92
N GLU A 74 9.64 5.46 9.53
CA GLU A 74 9.15 4.40 10.43
C GLU A 74 9.99 3.12 10.38
N GLY A 75 10.64 2.83 9.25
CA GLY A 75 11.41 1.60 9.07
C GLY A 75 12.56 1.38 10.08
N LYS A 76 13.05 2.46 10.73
CA LYS A 76 14.02 2.33 11.84
C LYS A 76 13.38 1.84 13.14
N LYS A 77 12.16 2.28 13.43
CA LYS A 77 11.43 1.95 14.67
C LYS A 77 10.77 0.58 14.54
N GLU A 78 10.20 0.31 13.37
CA GLU A 78 9.36 -0.85 13.09
C GLU A 78 10.12 -1.91 12.25
N GLN A 79 11.24 -2.41 12.77
CA GLN A 79 12.13 -3.32 12.03
C GLN A 79 11.43 -4.62 11.57
N LYS A 80 10.49 -5.14 12.36
CA LYS A 80 9.71 -6.34 12.00
C LYS A 80 8.80 -6.05 10.79
N ALA A 81 8.02 -4.97 10.84
CA ALA A 81 7.16 -4.55 9.73
C ALA A 81 7.98 -4.24 8.47
N PHE A 82 9.15 -3.62 8.63
CA PHE A 82 10.06 -3.37 7.52
C PHE A 82 10.52 -4.68 6.85
N ASN A 83 10.86 -5.71 7.63
CA ASN A 83 11.26 -6.99 7.07
C ASN A 83 10.10 -7.69 6.33
N THR A 84 8.88 -7.62 6.86
CA THR A 84 7.68 -8.17 6.21
C THR A 84 7.41 -7.47 4.88
N LEU A 85 7.44 -6.13 4.86
CA LEU A 85 7.31 -5.33 3.63
C LEU A 85 8.43 -5.63 2.64
N PHE A 86 9.66 -5.73 3.12
CA PHE A 86 10.81 -6.08 2.29
C PHE A 86 10.65 -7.47 1.65
N CYS A 87 10.06 -8.43 2.36
CA CYS A 87 9.79 -9.76 1.79
C CYS A 87 8.59 -9.77 0.84
N ALA A 88 7.58 -8.93 1.09
CA ALA A 88 6.40 -8.77 0.23
C ALA A 88 6.71 -8.03 -1.09
N ALA A 89 7.73 -7.18 -1.09
CA ALA A 89 8.15 -6.42 -2.26
C ALA A 89 8.70 -7.30 -3.39
N ASP A 90 8.50 -6.83 -4.62
CA ASP A 90 9.06 -7.47 -5.82
C ASP A 90 10.60 -7.43 -5.83
N GLN A 91 11.23 -8.15 -6.76
CA GLN A 91 12.69 -8.20 -6.82
C GLN A 91 13.31 -6.81 -7.06
N ARG A 92 12.74 -6.02 -7.97
CA ARG A 92 13.28 -4.70 -8.34
C ARG A 92 13.23 -3.71 -7.17
N THR A 93 12.10 -3.64 -6.48
CA THR A 93 11.91 -2.75 -5.33
C THR A 93 12.83 -3.16 -4.19
N ARG A 94 13.02 -4.46 -3.95
CA ARG A 94 13.98 -4.95 -2.96
C ARG A 94 15.41 -4.54 -3.26
N GLU A 95 15.87 -4.73 -4.49
CA GLU A 95 17.21 -4.31 -4.91
C GLU A 95 17.42 -2.81 -4.71
N GLN A 96 16.43 -2.01 -5.09
CA GLN A 96 16.45 -0.57 -4.91
C GLN A 96 16.49 -0.17 -3.43
N VAL A 97 15.58 -0.71 -2.61
CA VAL A 97 15.55 -0.45 -1.15
C VAL A 97 16.86 -0.89 -0.51
N PHE A 98 17.36 -2.06 -0.87
CA PHE A 98 18.61 -2.59 -0.34
C PHE A 98 19.79 -1.66 -0.65
N SER A 99 19.88 -1.15 -1.88
CA SER A 99 20.92 -0.19 -2.28
C SER A 99 20.86 1.14 -1.53
N MET A 100 19.65 1.58 -1.13
CA MET A 100 19.43 2.82 -0.38
C MET A 100 19.77 2.72 1.11
N LEU A 101 19.84 1.50 1.66
CA LEU A 101 20.14 1.29 3.07
C LEU A 101 21.65 1.48 3.35
N PRO A 102 22.01 2.05 4.52
CA PRO A 102 23.37 2.01 5.04
C PRO A 102 23.93 0.57 5.14
N LYS A 103 25.24 0.39 4.95
CA LYS A 103 25.90 -0.94 4.89
C LYS A 103 25.68 -1.81 6.13
N ASP A 104 25.60 -1.20 7.31
CA ASP A 104 25.30 -1.86 8.58
C ASP A 104 23.87 -2.43 8.60
N LYS A 105 22.92 -1.72 7.97
CA LYS A 105 21.52 -2.15 7.85
C LYS A 105 21.32 -3.20 6.77
N GLN A 106 22.03 -3.08 5.65
CA GLN A 106 22.06 -4.11 4.61
C GLN A 106 22.42 -5.49 5.19
N LYS A 107 23.47 -5.53 6.03
CA LYS A 107 23.86 -6.77 6.73
C LYS A 107 22.73 -7.31 7.62
N LYS A 108 22.06 -6.45 8.40
CA LYS A 108 20.93 -6.87 9.25
C LYS A 108 19.77 -7.43 8.45
N VAL A 109 19.38 -6.78 7.35
CA VAL A 109 18.29 -7.26 6.47
C VAL A 109 18.65 -8.59 5.83
N HIS A 110 19.89 -8.76 5.37
CA HIS A 110 20.37 -10.03 4.82
C HIS A 110 20.39 -11.16 5.84
N VAL A 111 20.93 -10.91 7.05
CA VAL A 111 20.96 -11.91 8.12
C VAL A 111 19.54 -12.29 8.50
N MET A 112 18.66 -11.31 8.67
CA MET A 112 17.27 -11.57 9.03
C MET A 112 16.55 -12.36 7.95
N ALA A 113 16.63 -11.97 6.67
CA ALA A 113 16.02 -12.75 5.59
C ALA A 113 16.54 -14.19 5.48
N LYS A 114 17.83 -14.41 5.77
CA LYS A 114 18.40 -15.77 5.84
C LYS A 114 17.87 -16.58 7.03
N THR A 115 17.58 -15.91 8.15
CA THR A 115 17.05 -16.56 9.38
C THR A 115 15.53 -16.70 9.37
N THR A 116 14.80 -15.79 8.71
CA THR A 116 13.34 -15.79 8.61
C THR A 116 12.93 -16.88 7.64
N LYS A 117 12.73 -18.09 8.18
CA LYS A 117 12.34 -19.27 7.39
C LYS A 117 10.90 -19.18 6.88
N LYS A 118 10.04 -18.40 7.54
CA LYS A 118 8.62 -18.24 7.23
C LYS A 118 8.13 -16.90 7.77
N VAL A 119 7.41 -16.13 6.96
CA VAL A 119 6.58 -15.00 7.41
C VAL A 119 5.24 -15.56 7.87
N THR A 120 4.71 -15.12 9.00
CA THR A 120 3.42 -15.61 9.53
C THR A 120 2.26 -14.69 9.14
N ASN A 121 1.02 -15.16 9.28
CA ASN A 121 -0.16 -14.29 9.09
C ASN A 121 -0.17 -13.14 10.09
N GLU A 122 0.23 -13.38 11.34
CA GLU A 122 0.34 -12.36 12.37
C GLU A 122 1.33 -11.26 11.96
N ASP A 123 2.48 -11.62 11.39
CA ASP A 123 3.44 -10.64 10.88
C ASP A 123 2.82 -9.77 9.77
N ILE A 124 2.01 -10.36 8.88
CA ILE A 124 1.31 -9.66 7.79
C ILE A 124 0.26 -8.70 8.37
N ASP A 125 -0.55 -9.16 9.32
CA ASP A 125 -1.65 -8.37 9.88
C ASP A 125 -1.11 -7.20 10.72
N VAL A 126 -0.09 -7.44 11.55
CA VAL A 126 0.59 -6.38 12.32
C VAL A 126 1.20 -5.35 11.37
N THR A 127 1.87 -5.80 10.30
CA THR A 127 2.46 -4.91 9.29
C THR A 127 1.38 -4.08 8.60
N THR A 128 0.24 -4.69 8.28
CA THR A 128 -0.91 -4.03 7.66
C THR A 128 -1.45 -2.90 8.53
N VAL A 129 -1.61 -3.13 9.83
CA VAL A 129 -2.03 -2.09 10.79
C VAL A 129 -1.03 -0.95 10.80
N LYS A 130 0.28 -1.23 10.90
CA LYS A 130 1.33 -0.20 10.91
C LYS A 130 1.36 0.65 9.63
N VAL A 131 1.13 0.04 8.47
CA VAL A 131 1.05 0.76 7.20
C VAL A 131 -0.21 1.63 7.16
N LYS A 132 -1.37 1.12 7.59
CA LYS A 132 -2.62 1.89 7.65
C LYS A 132 -2.52 3.08 8.61
N ASP A 133 -1.90 2.90 9.77
CA ASP A 133 -1.65 3.98 10.74
C ASP A 133 -0.76 5.07 10.12
N PHE A 134 0.29 4.69 9.40
CA PHE A 134 1.12 5.63 8.67
C PHE A 134 0.34 6.38 7.59
N LEU A 135 -0.47 5.69 6.78
CA LEU A 135 -1.27 6.34 5.74
C LEU A 135 -2.30 7.31 6.35
N ARG A 136 -2.85 7.01 7.53
CA ARG A 136 -3.74 7.92 8.28
C ARG A 136 -3.01 9.16 8.76
N GLN A 137 -1.79 9.02 9.28
CA GLN A 137 -0.97 10.17 9.66
C GLN A 137 -0.62 11.02 8.45
N GLU A 138 -0.28 10.40 7.31
CA GLU A 138 0.01 11.14 6.07
C GLU A 138 -1.22 11.90 5.55
N ALA A 139 -2.42 11.32 5.64
CA ALA A 139 -3.67 12.00 5.29
C ALA A 139 -3.91 13.25 6.18
N GLN A 140 -3.58 13.17 7.47
CA GLN A 140 -3.78 14.27 8.43
C GLN A 140 -2.72 15.37 8.34
N GLN A 141 -1.50 15.04 7.89
CA GLN A 141 -0.37 15.97 7.84
C GLN A 141 -0.24 16.75 6.53
N SER A 142 -0.92 16.32 5.46
CA SER A 142 -0.71 16.91 4.14
C SER A 142 -1.44 18.24 3.95
N SER A 143 -0.68 19.33 3.84
CA SER A 143 -1.16 20.62 3.31
C SER A 143 -1.33 20.61 1.78
N LYS A 144 -1.09 19.47 1.12
CA LYS A 144 -1.21 19.31 -0.34
C LYS A 144 -2.34 18.33 -0.68
N PRO A 145 -3.07 18.55 -1.79
CA PRO A 145 -3.97 17.55 -2.32
C PRO A 145 -3.17 16.28 -2.62
N THR A 146 -3.57 15.18 -2.01
CA THR A 146 -2.94 13.87 -2.22
C THR A 146 -3.41 13.28 -3.55
N ASP A 147 -2.49 12.68 -4.30
CA ASP A 147 -2.83 12.12 -5.61
C ASP A 147 -3.80 10.92 -5.49
N LEU A 148 -4.52 10.60 -6.56
CA LEU A 148 -5.45 9.47 -6.59
C LEU A 148 -4.79 8.12 -6.23
N SER A 149 -3.50 7.95 -6.52
CA SER A 149 -2.74 6.74 -6.14
C SER A 149 -2.63 6.56 -4.62
N PHE A 150 -2.56 7.67 -3.87
CA PHE A 150 -2.60 7.62 -2.41
C PHE A 150 -3.96 7.13 -1.93
N TYR A 151 -5.06 7.72 -2.42
CA TYR A 151 -6.39 7.35 -1.94
C TYR A 151 -6.78 5.93 -2.35
N LYS A 152 -6.27 5.43 -3.49
CA LYS A 152 -6.39 4.02 -3.86
C LYS A 152 -5.79 3.09 -2.80
N LEU A 153 -4.62 3.45 -2.25
CA LEU A 153 -4.02 2.71 -1.15
C LEU A 153 -4.73 2.93 0.18
N TYR A 154 -5.11 4.17 0.49
CA TYR A 154 -5.77 4.51 1.74
C TYR A 154 -7.12 3.79 1.89
N PHE A 155 -7.90 3.71 0.81
CA PHE A 155 -9.19 3.03 0.75
C PHE A 155 -9.13 1.65 0.07
N TYR A 156 -7.97 1.01 0.10
CA TYR A 156 -7.72 -0.26 -0.58
C TYR A 156 -8.79 -1.33 -0.31
N ASP A 157 -9.28 -1.42 0.93
CA ASP A 157 -10.28 -2.43 1.32
C ASP A 157 -11.73 -2.04 1.01
N ARG A 158 -12.00 -0.78 0.65
CA ARG A 158 -13.37 -0.23 0.56
C ARG A 158 -13.81 0.07 -0.86
N TYR A 159 -12.98 0.78 -1.62
CA TYR A 159 -13.39 1.28 -2.94
C TYR A 159 -12.45 0.87 -4.10
N PRO A 160 -11.69 -0.25 -4.05
CA PRO A 160 -10.69 -0.54 -5.08
C PRO A 160 -11.31 -0.72 -6.47
N ASP A 161 -12.44 -1.44 -6.55
CA ASP A 161 -13.11 -1.72 -7.81
C ASP A 161 -13.74 -0.47 -8.43
N ALA A 162 -14.35 0.38 -7.59
CA ALA A 162 -14.92 1.65 -8.01
C ALA A 162 -13.84 2.57 -8.60
N LEU A 163 -12.72 2.74 -7.89
CA LEU A 163 -11.62 3.59 -8.34
C LEU A 163 -10.96 3.07 -9.61
N ASN A 164 -10.78 1.74 -9.74
CA ASN A 164 -10.26 1.13 -10.96
C ASN A 164 -11.21 1.34 -12.15
N THR A 165 -12.51 1.22 -11.93
CA THR A 165 -13.53 1.42 -12.98
C THR A 165 -13.61 2.88 -13.42
N ILE A 166 -13.59 3.83 -12.48
CA ILE A 166 -13.51 5.26 -12.77
C ILE A 166 -12.26 5.55 -13.61
N GLN A 167 -11.09 5.04 -13.21
CA GLN A 167 -9.86 5.23 -13.97
C GLN A 167 -9.93 4.63 -15.38
N ALA A 168 -10.60 3.49 -15.56
CA ALA A 168 -10.78 2.87 -16.86
C ALA A 168 -11.65 3.71 -17.79
N TYR A 169 -12.84 4.13 -17.34
CA TYR A 169 -13.77 4.92 -18.15
C TYR A 169 -13.25 6.33 -18.43
N LYS A 170 -12.59 6.96 -17.45
CA LYS A 170 -11.97 8.27 -17.60
C LYS A 170 -11.00 8.33 -18.80
N ARG A 171 -10.28 7.26 -19.14
CA ARG A 171 -9.34 7.28 -20.28
C ARG A 171 -9.99 7.54 -21.64
N SER A 172 -11.29 7.33 -21.75
CA SER A 172 -12.03 7.42 -23.02
C SER A 172 -12.77 8.74 -23.23
N VAL A 173 -12.78 9.63 -22.22
CA VAL A 173 -13.41 10.96 -22.30
C VAL A 173 -12.38 12.05 -22.61
N ASN A 174 -12.85 13.25 -22.95
CA ASN A 174 -11.95 14.37 -23.24
C ASN A 174 -11.03 14.78 -22.07
N PRO A 175 -9.83 15.34 -22.33
CA PRO A 175 -8.85 15.65 -21.28
C PRO A 175 -9.32 16.65 -20.21
N SER A 176 -10.25 17.56 -20.52
CA SER A 176 -10.80 18.52 -19.56
C SER A 176 -11.62 17.79 -18.50
N LEU A 177 -12.54 16.94 -18.94
CA LEU A 177 -13.37 16.11 -18.10
C LEU A 177 -12.54 15.09 -17.31
N GLN A 178 -11.45 14.55 -17.88
CA GLN A 178 -10.54 13.68 -17.13
C GLN A 178 -9.98 14.35 -15.87
N ARG A 179 -9.50 15.59 -15.99
CA ARG A 179 -8.95 16.34 -14.84
C ARG A 179 -10.02 16.61 -13.80
N MET A 180 -11.22 17.00 -14.22
CA MET A 180 -12.33 17.27 -13.31
C MET A 180 -12.78 16.02 -12.56
N VAL A 181 -12.84 14.86 -13.24
CA VAL A 181 -13.12 13.58 -12.60
C VAL A 181 -12.07 13.27 -11.54
N ASP A 182 -10.79 13.50 -11.83
CA ASP A 182 -9.71 13.28 -10.85
C ASP A 182 -9.84 14.23 -9.65
N GLU A 183 -10.02 15.52 -9.89
CA GLU A 183 -10.17 16.54 -8.84
C GLU A 183 -11.34 16.25 -7.90
N ILE A 184 -12.51 15.92 -8.45
CA ILE A 184 -13.69 15.60 -7.65
C ILE A 184 -13.51 14.27 -6.93
N THR A 185 -12.99 13.24 -7.61
CA THR A 185 -12.73 11.95 -6.97
C THR A 185 -11.79 12.12 -5.79
N ILE A 186 -10.70 12.88 -5.95
CA ILE A 186 -9.75 13.20 -4.88
C ILE A 186 -10.46 13.97 -3.76
N SER A 187 -11.25 14.99 -4.08
CA SER A 187 -11.95 15.79 -3.09
C SER A 187 -12.95 14.97 -2.27
N VAL A 188 -13.72 14.09 -2.91
CA VAL A 188 -14.65 13.17 -2.24
C VAL A 188 -13.87 12.22 -1.32
N LEU A 189 -12.81 11.59 -1.82
CA LEU A 189 -11.99 10.67 -1.02
C LEU A 189 -11.30 11.37 0.14
N ASN A 190 -10.92 12.63 -0.03
CA ASN A 190 -10.33 13.44 1.04
C ASN A 190 -11.34 13.79 2.14
N ALA A 191 -12.60 14.02 1.78
CA ALA A 191 -13.64 14.40 2.73
C ALA A 191 -14.24 13.20 3.50
N LEU A 192 -14.28 12.01 2.89
CA LEU A 192 -14.87 10.81 3.49
C LEU A 192 -14.39 10.47 4.92
N PRO A 193 -13.07 10.52 5.27
CA PRO A 193 -12.60 10.22 6.61
C PRO A 193 -13.22 11.12 7.67
N TYR A 194 -13.39 12.40 7.36
CA TYR A 194 -13.98 13.37 8.27
C TYR A 194 -15.43 13.02 8.60
N TYR A 195 -16.26 12.72 7.58
CA TYR A 195 -17.65 12.34 7.80
C TYR A 195 -17.79 11.02 8.57
N GLN A 196 -16.88 10.07 8.35
CA GLN A 196 -16.84 8.80 9.07
C GLN A 196 -16.48 8.99 10.55
N GLU A 197 -15.48 9.82 10.83
CA GLU A 197 -15.05 10.11 12.21
C GLU A 197 -16.13 10.88 13.00
N GLN A 198 -16.85 11.78 12.34
CA GLN A 198 -17.95 12.55 12.95
C GLN A 198 -19.32 11.85 12.91
N ARG A 199 -19.39 10.63 12.36
CA ARG A 199 -20.64 9.83 12.23
C ARG A 199 -21.74 10.57 11.45
N MET A 200 -21.38 11.36 10.45
CA MET A 200 -22.30 12.04 9.56
C MET A 200 -22.77 11.09 8.44
N PHE A 201 -23.60 10.11 8.80
CA PHE A 201 -23.95 8.97 7.95
C PHE A 201 -24.60 9.36 6.62
N GLU A 202 -25.45 10.38 6.60
CA GLU A 202 -26.13 10.83 5.38
C GLU A 202 -25.14 11.39 4.35
N GLN A 203 -24.24 12.29 4.79
CA GLN A 203 -23.22 12.88 3.92
C GLN A 203 -22.21 11.83 3.48
N GLN A 204 -21.79 10.93 4.39
CA GLN A 204 -20.98 9.77 4.04
C GLN A 204 -21.66 8.93 2.95
N HIS A 205 -22.93 8.57 3.13
CA HIS A 205 -23.66 7.73 2.18
C HIS A 205 -23.81 8.39 0.81
N LYS A 206 -24.08 9.70 0.77
CA LYS A 206 -24.16 10.47 -0.48
C LYS A 206 -22.84 10.43 -1.24
N LEU A 207 -21.72 10.68 -0.57
CA LEU A 207 -20.39 10.65 -1.17
C LEU A 207 -19.98 9.24 -1.62
N GLU A 208 -20.26 8.22 -0.81
CA GLU A 208 -19.99 6.82 -1.16
C GLU A 208 -20.85 6.36 -2.34
N THR A 209 -22.12 6.76 -2.41
CA THR A 209 -23.02 6.43 -3.52
C THR A 209 -22.56 7.11 -4.81
N PHE A 210 -22.18 8.38 -4.74
CA PHE A 210 -21.61 9.09 -5.87
C PHE A 210 -20.37 8.37 -6.43
N LEU A 211 -19.42 8.00 -5.56
CA LEU A 211 -18.17 7.35 -5.96
C LEU A 211 -18.38 5.93 -6.49
N MET A 212 -19.22 5.13 -5.83
CA MET A 212 -19.38 3.70 -6.14
C MET A 212 -20.43 3.41 -7.21
N LYS A 213 -21.34 4.35 -7.50
CA LYS A 213 -22.44 4.13 -8.44
C LYS A 213 -22.58 5.26 -9.45
N ASP A 214 -22.88 6.47 -8.99
CA ASP A 214 -23.37 7.52 -9.88
C ASP A 214 -22.28 7.96 -10.86
N LEU A 215 -21.06 8.23 -10.39
CA LEU A 215 -19.94 8.62 -11.24
C LEU A 215 -19.58 7.52 -12.25
N ILE A 216 -19.61 6.26 -11.82
CA ILE A 216 -19.36 5.11 -12.69
C ILE A 216 -20.43 5.01 -13.77
N ALA A 217 -21.70 5.14 -13.40
CA ALA A 217 -22.82 5.07 -14.34
C ALA A 217 -22.77 6.23 -15.35
N MET A 218 -22.52 7.46 -14.88
CA MET A 218 -22.39 8.64 -15.73
C MET A 218 -21.23 8.49 -16.72
N LEU A 219 -20.05 8.08 -16.25
CA LEU A 219 -18.91 7.85 -17.13
C LEU A 219 -19.19 6.71 -18.12
N SER A 220 -19.75 5.60 -17.66
CA SER A 220 -20.13 4.46 -18.50
C SER A 220 -21.04 4.88 -19.64
N LEU A 221 -22.09 5.67 -19.37
CA LEU A 221 -23.01 6.19 -20.38
C LEU A 221 -22.27 7.00 -21.46
N VAL A 222 -21.37 7.90 -21.06
CA VAL A 222 -20.57 8.69 -22.00
C VAL A 222 -19.65 7.79 -22.83
N THR A 223 -19.01 6.79 -22.21
CA THR A 223 -18.08 5.88 -22.91
C THR A 223 -18.77 5.01 -23.97
N GLN A 224 -20.03 4.66 -23.75
CA GLN A 224 -20.83 3.81 -24.65
C GLN A 224 -21.32 4.56 -25.89
N LEU A 225 -21.35 5.90 -25.86
CA LEU A 225 -21.79 6.70 -27.00
C LEU A 225 -20.75 6.69 -28.14
N PRO A 226 -21.18 6.82 -29.40
CA PRO A 226 -20.29 7.07 -30.53
C PRO A 226 -19.52 8.39 -30.34
N PRO A 227 -18.26 8.50 -30.79
CA PRO A 227 -17.45 9.72 -30.62
C PRO A 227 -18.10 11.01 -31.11
N SER A 228 -18.99 10.94 -32.10
CA SER A 228 -19.74 12.09 -32.63
C SER A 228 -20.81 12.65 -31.69
N GLN A 229 -21.32 11.84 -30.75
CA GLN A 229 -22.38 12.21 -29.81
C GLN A 229 -21.84 12.44 -28.38
N ARG A 230 -20.55 12.19 -28.15
CA ARG A 230 -19.91 12.38 -26.84
C ARG A 230 -19.80 13.85 -26.40
N PRO A 231 -19.44 14.83 -27.26
CA PRO A 231 -19.12 16.17 -26.80
C PRO A 231 -20.23 16.83 -25.96
N GLU A 232 -21.47 16.74 -26.42
CA GLU A 232 -22.64 17.31 -25.72
C GLU A 232 -22.85 16.65 -24.34
N LYS A 233 -22.70 15.33 -24.26
CA LYS A 233 -22.83 14.59 -22.99
C LYS A 233 -21.64 14.77 -22.05
N GLU A 234 -20.46 14.96 -22.60
CA GLU A 234 -19.28 15.32 -21.81
C GLU A 234 -19.42 16.72 -21.18
N GLU A 235 -19.99 17.68 -21.92
CA GLU A 235 -20.29 19.03 -21.39
C GLU A 235 -21.38 19.00 -20.31
N GLU A 236 -22.47 18.26 -20.52
CA GLU A 236 -23.51 18.06 -19.49
C GLU A 236 -22.91 17.47 -18.21
N LEU A 237 -22.09 16.42 -18.33
CA LEU A 237 -21.42 15.80 -17.20
C LEU A 237 -20.45 16.76 -16.53
N GLN A 238 -19.71 17.56 -17.30
CA GLN A 238 -18.81 18.56 -16.76
C GLN A 238 -19.56 19.60 -15.90
N VAL A 239 -20.70 20.10 -16.38
CA VAL A 239 -21.54 21.05 -15.61
C VAL A 239 -22.07 20.40 -14.33
N TYR A 240 -22.56 19.16 -14.42
CA TYR A 240 -23.03 18.42 -13.26
C TYR A 240 -21.94 18.27 -12.20
N LEU A 241 -20.74 17.87 -12.62
CA LEU A 241 -19.58 17.68 -11.76
C LEU A 241 -19.15 18.98 -11.07
N GLN A 242 -19.14 20.11 -11.79
CA GLN A 242 -18.87 21.42 -11.19
C GLN A 242 -19.92 21.82 -10.14
N ASN A 243 -21.19 21.54 -10.40
CA ASN A 243 -22.25 21.83 -9.45
C ASN A 243 -22.16 20.95 -8.20
N PHE A 244 -21.84 19.66 -8.38
CA PHE A 244 -21.60 18.73 -7.29
C PHE A 244 -20.42 19.18 -6.41
N GLN A 245 -19.32 19.61 -7.02
CA GLN A 245 -18.17 20.15 -6.29
C GLN A 245 -18.55 21.37 -5.46
N LYS A 246 -19.30 22.32 -6.04
CA LYS A 246 -19.78 23.50 -5.32
C LYS A 246 -20.69 23.14 -4.15
N GLU A 247 -21.60 22.16 -4.34
CA GLU A 247 -22.47 21.69 -3.27
C GLU A 247 -21.66 21.13 -2.10
N MET A 248 -20.63 20.33 -2.38
CA MET A 248 -19.75 19.77 -1.36
C MET A 248 -18.98 20.87 -0.62
N GLU A 249 -18.46 21.89 -1.32
CA GLU A 249 -17.79 23.04 -0.70
C GLU A 249 -18.71 23.89 0.19
N VAL A 250 -20.01 23.96 -0.12
CA VAL A 250 -21.01 24.64 0.70
C VAL A 250 -21.27 23.83 1.97
N VAL A 251 -21.51 22.53 1.84
CA VAL A 251 -21.73 21.63 2.99
C VAL A 251 -20.51 21.63 3.92
N GLU A 252 -19.29 21.59 3.39
CA GLU A 252 -18.08 21.69 4.20
C GLU A 252 -17.97 23.02 4.95
N ARG A 253 -18.35 24.14 4.33
CA ARG A 253 -18.37 25.45 4.98
C ARG A 253 -19.42 25.53 6.08
N ASP A 254 -20.64 25.09 5.81
CA ASP A 254 -21.73 25.09 6.80
C ASP A 254 -21.36 24.27 8.04
N ILE A 255 -20.69 23.14 7.85
CA ILE A 255 -20.19 22.30 8.95
C ILE A 255 -19.11 23.03 9.75
N ARG A 256 -18.13 23.68 9.10
CA ARG A 256 -17.08 24.44 9.79
C ARG A 256 -17.67 25.60 10.58
N ASP A 257 -18.57 26.36 9.98
CA ASP A 257 -19.22 27.50 10.61
C ASP A 257 -20.04 27.06 11.84
N SER A 258 -20.74 25.92 11.74
CA SER A 258 -21.46 25.34 12.89
C SER A 258 -20.51 24.93 14.03
N ILE A 259 -19.34 24.38 13.71
CA ILE A 259 -18.35 23.97 14.72
C ILE A 259 -17.74 25.20 15.39
N ASP A 260 -17.35 26.20 14.60
CA ASP A 260 -16.79 27.45 15.11
C ASP A 260 -17.79 28.21 15.98
N HIS A 261 -19.07 28.17 15.63
CA HIS A 261 -20.13 28.73 16.46
C HIS A 261 -20.23 28.02 17.82
N ASP A 262 -20.31 26.68 17.84
CA ASP A 262 -20.40 25.89 19.08
C ASP A 262 -19.15 26.05 19.95
N LEU A 263 -17.97 26.10 19.34
CA LEU A 263 -16.71 26.32 20.03
C LEU A 263 -16.66 27.71 20.67
N ASN A 264 -17.10 28.75 19.96
CA ASN A 264 -17.23 30.11 20.50
C ASN A 264 -18.22 30.20 21.67
N VAL A 265 -19.36 29.51 21.59
CA VAL A 265 -20.33 29.42 22.69
C VAL A 265 -19.69 28.74 23.91
N LYS A 266 -18.99 27.62 23.72
CA LYS A 266 -18.28 26.91 24.79
C LYS A 266 -17.16 27.74 25.40
N MET A 267 -16.39 28.47 24.60
CA MET A 267 -15.36 29.40 25.09
C MET A 267 -15.95 30.55 25.90
N ARG A 268 -17.09 31.12 25.46
CA ARG A 268 -17.80 32.15 26.21
C ARG A 268 -18.32 31.62 27.55
N ALA A 269 -18.96 30.46 27.55
CA ALA A 269 -19.45 29.81 28.77
C ALA A 269 -18.30 29.44 29.74
N ALA A 270 -17.15 28.98 29.22
CA ALA A 270 -15.96 28.73 30.03
C ALA A 270 -15.41 30.03 30.63
N LYS A 271 -15.29 31.09 29.82
CA LYS A 271 -14.81 32.40 30.27
C LYS A 271 -15.70 32.98 31.37
N GLU A 272 -17.02 32.81 31.28
CA GLU A 272 -17.97 33.22 32.32
C GLU A 272 -17.85 32.37 33.60
N LYS A 273 -17.70 31.05 33.48
CA LYS A 273 -17.47 30.16 34.64
C LYS A 273 -16.17 30.45 35.40
N PHE A 274 -15.12 30.86 34.70
CA PHE A 274 -13.82 31.19 35.31
C PHE A 274 -13.65 32.67 35.67
N LYS A 275 -14.60 33.55 35.29
CA LYS A 275 -14.64 34.96 35.75
C LYS A 275 -15.25 35.14 37.13
N ASN A 276 -16.04 34.17 37.60
CA ASN A 276 -16.75 34.20 38.88
C ASN A 276 -16.02 33.40 39.99
N LYS A 277 -14.71 33.19 39.84
CA LYS A 277 -13.79 32.77 40.89
C LYS A 277 -12.72 33.84 41.06
#